data_AF-A0A969NCV1-F1
#
_entry.id   AF-A0A969NCV1-F1
#
_cell.length_a   1.000
_cell.length_b   1.000
_cell.length_c   1.000
_cell.angle_alpha   90.00
_cell.angle_beta   90.00
_cell.angle_gamma   90.00
#
_symmetry.space_group_name_H-M   'P 1'
#
loop_
_entity.id
_entity.type
_entity.pdbx_description
1 polymer ?
#
loop_
_entity_poly.entity_id
_entity_poly.type
_entity_poly.pdbx_seq_one_letter_code
_entity_poly.pdbx_strand_id
1 'polypeptide(L)'
;QVNDGIRPPQTETVILKRGSGQLVGEVVYTPPRGTHVIQQKLLNLIEYINDDSKYPYDPLLKIAISHYQFEAIHPFRDGNGRAGRILSILLMIQKQLLDVPILYLSAYIIREKDEYYELFKKM
;
A
#
# COMPACT_ATOMS: atom_id res chain seq x y z
N GLN A 1 -11.72 22.98 8.95
CA GLN A 1 -10.38 22.43 8.62
C GLN A 1 -10.11 21.29 9.59
N VAL A 2 -9.90 20.06 9.10
CA VAL A 2 -9.45 18.93 9.94
C VAL A 2 -8.16 18.44 9.28
N ASN A 3 -7.07 18.55 10.04
CA ASN A 3 -5.68 18.60 9.58
C ASN A 3 -4.94 17.27 9.80
N ASP A 4 -5.68 16.15 9.84
CA ASP A 4 -5.14 14.90 10.43
C ASP A 4 -4.49 13.96 9.42
N GLY A 5 -4.43 14.30 8.13
CA GLY A 5 -3.78 13.50 7.06
C GLY A 5 -4.47 12.16 6.73
N ILE A 6 -5.11 11.50 7.71
CA ILE A 6 -5.91 10.29 7.58
C ILE A 6 -7.25 10.63 6.92
N ARG A 7 -7.74 9.74 6.04
CA ARG A 7 -9.03 9.97 5.36
C ARG A 7 -10.21 9.98 6.35
N PRO A 8 -11.17 10.92 6.22
CA PRO A 8 -12.32 11.03 7.12
C PRO A 8 -13.20 9.78 7.10
N PRO A 9 -13.88 9.46 8.22
CA PRO A 9 -14.80 8.33 8.30
C PRO A 9 -15.91 8.34 7.25
N GLN A 10 -16.39 9.52 6.85
CA GLN A 10 -17.52 9.68 5.94
C GLN A 10 -17.14 9.67 4.45
N THR A 11 -15.86 9.57 4.09
CA THR A 11 -15.47 9.65 2.67
C THR A 11 -15.74 8.31 1.98
N GLU A 12 -16.57 8.32 0.93
CA GLU A 12 -16.70 7.19 0.00
C GLU A 12 -15.46 7.09 -0.89
N THR A 13 -14.30 6.78 -0.29
CA THR A 13 -13.11 6.49 -1.07
C THR A 13 -13.29 5.14 -1.74
N VAL A 14 -13.26 5.17 -3.05
CA VAL A 14 -13.22 4.00 -3.92
C VAL A 14 -11.97 4.12 -4.77
N ILE A 15 -11.28 3.00 -4.97
CA ILE A 15 -10.19 2.94 -5.94
C ILE A 15 -10.83 2.76 -7.30
N LEU A 16 -10.70 3.77 -8.16
CA LEU A 16 -11.25 3.75 -9.51
C LEU A 16 -10.23 3.23 -10.52
N LYS A 17 -10.70 2.54 -11.55
CA LYS A 17 -9.88 2.15 -12.70
C LYS A 17 -9.40 3.43 -13.44
N ARG A 18 -8.08 3.67 -13.48
CA ARG A 18 -7.45 4.79 -14.19
C ARG A 18 -7.01 4.36 -15.60
N GLY A 19 -7.40 5.08 -16.65
CA GLY A 19 -7.01 4.79 -18.04
C GLY A 19 -7.80 5.59 -19.07
N SER A 20 -7.78 5.15 -20.34
CA SER A 20 -8.67 5.60 -21.42
C SER A 20 -9.43 4.38 -21.98
N GLY A 21 -10.77 4.48 -22.10
CA GLY A 21 -11.65 3.37 -22.50
C GLY A 21 -13.04 3.42 -21.84
N GLN A 22 -13.94 2.50 -22.21
CA GLN A 22 -15.34 2.50 -21.74
C GLN A 22 -15.54 2.22 -20.23
N LEU A 23 -14.52 1.71 -19.54
CA LEU A 23 -14.59 1.27 -18.13
C LEU A 23 -13.85 2.22 -17.16
N VAL A 24 -13.51 3.43 -17.62
CA VAL A 24 -12.83 4.43 -16.79
C VAL A 24 -13.81 4.99 -15.77
N GLY A 25 -13.42 4.97 -14.48
CA GLY A 25 -14.28 5.41 -13.39
C GLY A 25 -15.08 4.30 -12.70
N GLU A 26 -14.91 3.04 -13.10
CA GLU A 26 -15.47 1.91 -12.34
C GLU A 26 -14.77 1.72 -10.99
N VAL A 27 -15.56 1.37 -9.98
CA VAL A 27 -15.07 1.02 -8.65
C VAL A 27 -14.40 -0.34 -8.72
N VAL A 28 -13.08 -0.35 -8.48
CA VAL A 28 -12.25 -1.56 -8.46
C VAL A 28 -12.15 -2.13 -7.05
N TYR A 29 -12.11 -1.27 -6.03
CA TYR A 29 -11.95 -1.70 -4.64
C TYR A 29 -12.50 -0.64 -3.68
N THR A 30 -13.04 -1.09 -2.54
CA THR A 30 -13.52 -0.22 -1.46
C THR A 30 -12.71 -0.45 -0.18
N PRO A 31 -11.78 0.46 0.19
CA PRO A 31 -10.94 0.28 1.36
C PRO A 31 -11.68 0.44 2.70
N PRO A 32 -11.15 -0.12 3.80
CA PRO A 32 -11.81 -0.18 5.11
C PRO A 32 -12.06 1.20 5.72
N ARG A 33 -13.31 1.48 6.12
CA ARG A 33 -13.76 2.81 6.59
C ARG A 33 -13.67 2.96 8.12
N GLY A 34 -13.55 4.21 8.56
CA GLY A 34 -13.54 4.61 9.97
C GLY A 34 -12.13 4.75 10.55
N THR A 35 -11.86 5.90 11.19
CA THR A 35 -10.53 6.24 11.73
C THR A 35 -9.99 5.16 12.67
N HIS A 36 -10.84 4.63 13.56
CA HIS A 36 -10.44 3.58 14.49
C HIS A 36 -10.04 2.28 13.76
N VAL A 37 -10.79 1.86 12.74
CA VAL A 37 -10.49 0.65 11.96
C VAL A 37 -9.17 0.82 11.19
N ILE A 38 -8.97 1.98 10.56
CA ILE A 38 -7.73 2.30 9.84
C ILE A 38 -6.55 2.28 10.81
N GLN A 39 -6.66 2.94 11.96
CA GLN A 39 -5.61 2.95 12.99
C GLN A 39 -5.28 1.53 13.49
N GLN A 40 -6.29 0.72 13.80
CA GLN A 40 -6.07 -0.66 14.24
C GLN A 40 -5.35 -1.50 13.18
N LYS A 41 -5.73 -1.37 11.90
CA LYS A 41 -5.06 -2.08 10.80
C LYS A 41 -3.63 -1.59 10.60
N LEU A 42 -3.36 -0.30 10.74
CA LEU A 42 -2.00 0.25 10.68
C LEU A 42 -1.14 -0.23 11.86
N LEU A 43 -1.69 -0.27 13.07
CA LEU A 43 -0.99 -0.80 14.24
C LEU A 43 -0.62 -2.27 14.05
N ASN A 44 -1.55 -3.08 13.54
CA ASN A 44 -1.28 -4.47 13.20
C ASN A 44 -0.21 -4.60 12.11
N LEU A 45 -0.22 -3.74 11.08
CA LEU A 45 0.82 -3.72 10.05
C LEU A 45 2.19 -3.35 10.64
N ILE A 46 2.25 -2.37 11.55
CA ILE A 46 3.49 -1.97 12.24
C ILE A 46 4.03 -3.11 13.10
N GLU A 47 3.16 -3.82 13.84
CA GLU A 47 3.54 -5.01 14.60
C GLU A 47 4.09 -6.09 13.67
N TYR A 48 3.38 -6.38 12.57
CA TYR A 48 3.81 -7.36 11.57
C TYR A 48 5.21 -7.05 11.05
N ILE A 49 5.46 -5.81 10.64
CA ILE A 49 6.75 -5.38 10.07
C ILE A 49 7.90 -5.56 11.06
N ASN A 50 7.68 -5.23 12.34
CA ASN A 50 8.77 -5.09 13.32
C ASN A 50 9.02 -6.34 14.17
N ASP A 51 8.02 -7.23 14.32
CA ASP A 51 8.18 -8.44 15.13
C ASP A 51 8.62 -9.63 14.26
N ASP A 52 9.93 -9.78 14.09
CA ASP A 52 10.52 -10.91 13.37
C ASP A 52 10.46 -12.22 14.17
N SER A 53 10.24 -12.14 15.48
CA SER A 53 10.11 -13.32 16.34
C SER A 53 8.75 -13.99 16.18
N LYS A 54 7.69 -13.17 16.10
CA LYS A 54 6.30 -13.60 15.88
C LYS A 54 6.01 -13.90 14.41
N TYR A 55 6.65 -13.16 13.49
CA TYR A 55 6.48 -13.29 12.04
C TYR A 55 7.82 -13.55 11.33
N PRO A 56 8.38 -14.78 11.44
CA PRO A 56 9.70 -15.15 10.91
C PRO A 56 9.63 -15.48 9.40
N TYR A 57 9.11 -14.55 8.60
CA TYR A 57 9.06 -14.67 7.15
C TYR A 57 10.31 -14.11 6.48
N ASP A 58 10.60 -14.58 5.27
CA ASP A 58 11.63 -13.98 4.42
C ASP A 58 11.43 -12.46 4.29
N PRO A 59 12.48 -11.63 4.42
CA PRO A 59 12.37 -10.18 4.38
C PRO A 59 11.68 -9.64 3.12
N LEU A 60 11.94 -10.19 1.94
CA LEU A 60 11.32 -9.73 0.70
C LEU A 60 9.83 -10.06 0.68
N LEU A 61 9.45 -11.26 1.13
CA LEU A 61 8.04 -11.65 1.26
C LEU A 61 7.31 -10.72 2.24
N LYS A 62 7.93 -10.44 3.38
CA LYS A 62 7.39 -9.54 4.41
C LYS A 62 7.17 -8.13 3.86
N ILE A 63 8.09 -7.63 3.03
CA ILE A 63 7.99 -6.33 2.36
C ILE A 63 6.87 -6.31 1.31
N ALA A 64 6.75 -7.37 0.51
CA ALA A 64 5.69 -7.49 -0.49
C ALA A 64 4.29 -7.50 0.17
N ILE A 65 4.12 -8.30 1.22
CA ILE A 65 2.88 -8.35 2.02
C ILE A 65 2.59 -6.99 2.66
N SER A 66 3.62 -6.33 3.20
CA SER A 66 3.47 -5.01 3.84
C SER A 66 3.02 -3.94 2.84
N HIS A 67 3.58 -3.95 1.62
CA HIS A 67 3.16 -3.06 0.54
C HIS A 67 1.69 -3.30 0.18
N TYR A 68 1.31 -4.56 -0.03
CA TYR A 68 -0.06 -4.92 -0.35
C TYR A 68 -1.03 -4.44 0.73
N GLN A 69 -0.72 -4.77 1.99
CA GLN A 69 -1.57 -4.42 3.14
C GLN A 69 -1.71 -2.91 3.30
N PHE A 70 -0.65 -2.14 3.09
CA PHE A 70 -0.70 -0.69 3.15
C PHE A 70 -1.63 -0.10 2.07
N GLU A 71 -1.50 -0.55 0.83
CA GLU A 71 -2.38 -0.12 -0.28
C GLU A 71 -3.84 -0.51 -0.05
N ALA A 72 -4.08 -1.70 0.51
CA ALA A 72 -5.42 -2.21 0.84
C ALA A 72 -6.06 -1.43 2.00
N ILE A 73 -5.29 -1.04 3.03
CA ILE A 73 -5.76 -0.16 4.11
C ILE A 73 -6.13 1.22 3.55
N HIS A 74 -5.32 1.72 2.61
CA HIS A 74 -5.50 3.00 1.93
C HIS A 74 -5.74 4.17 2.93
N PRO A 75 -4.79 4.44 3.84
CA PRO A 75 -5.03 5.31 5.00
C PRO A 75 -5.19 6.79 4.65
N PHE A 76 -4.61 7.25 3.54
CA PHE A 76 -4.59 8.66 3.14
C PHE A 76 -5.65 8.99 2.09
N ARG A 77 -5.96 10.28 1.94
CA ARG A 77 -6.88 10.78 0.88
C ARG A 77 -6.28 10.67 -0.53
N ASP A 78 -4.98 10.92 -0.65
CA ASP A 78 -4.19 10.77 -1.87
C ASP A 78 -2.76 10.36 -1.49
N GLY A 79 -2.03 9.80 -2.45
CA GLY A 79 -0.62 9.50 -2.30
C GLY A 79 -0.30 8.11 -1.72
N ASN A 80 -1.30 7.27 -1.45
CA ASN A 80 -1.10 5.90 -0.94
C ASN A 80 -0.09 5.12 -1.79
N GLY A 81 -0.31 5.02 -3.11
CA GLY A 81 0.63 4.41 -4.07
C GLY A 81 2.09 4.91 -3.96
N ARG A 82 2.29 6.21 -3.73
CA ARG A 82 3.63 6.81 -3.59
C ARG A 82 4.24 6.44 -2.25
N ALA A 83 3.46 6.56 -1.18
CA ALA A 83 3.87 6.22 0.17
C ALA A 83 4.19 4.72 0.31
N GLY A 84 3.37 3.83 -0.25
CA GLY A 84 3.60 2.38 -0.25
C GLY A 84 4.89 1.98 -0.95
N ARG A 85 5.19 2.59 -2.12
CA ARG A 85 6.48 2.38 -2.81
C ARG A 85 7.67 2.88 -2.01
N ILE A 86 7.59 4.06 -1.41
CA ILE A 86 8.66 4.60 -0.55
C ILE A 86 8.86 3.69 0.67
N LEU A 87 7.77 3.25 1.30
CA LEU A 87 7.82 2.33 2.44
C LEU A 87 8.54 1.03 2.09
N SER A 88 8.26 0.42 0.93
CA SER A 88 8.98 -0.79 0.50
C SER A 88 10.49 -0.58 0.40
N ILE A 89 10.93 0.55 -0.17
CA ILE A 89 12.37 0.86 -0.27
C ILE A 89 12.98 1.08 1.11
N LEU A 90 12.29 1.80 2.00
CA LEU A 90 12.75 2.01 3.38
C LEU A 90 12.89 0.68 4.13
N LEU A 91 11.94 -0.24 3.97
CA LEU A 91 12.01 -1.56 4.59
C LEU A 91 13.14 -2.41 4.01
N MET A 92 13.41 -2.33 2.71
CA MET A 92 14.56 -3.02 2.11
C MET A 92 15.89 -2.53 2.71
N ILE A 93 16.03 -1.22 2.93
CA ILE A 93 17.22 -0.65 3.58
C ILE A 93 17.29 -1.08 5.05
N GLN A 94 16.18 -0.99 5.79
CA GLN A 94 16.11 -1.41 7.19
C GLN A 94 16.51 -2.89 7.37
N LYS A 95 16.12 -3.76 6.42
CA LYS A 95 16.44 -5.19 6.41
C LYS A 95 17.78 -5.51 5.73
N GLN A 96 18.60 -4.50 5.43
CA GLN A 96 19.94 -4.64 4.82
C GLN A 96 19.93 -5.37 3.46
N LEU A 97 18.82 -5.28 2.73
CA LEU A 97 18.71 -5.79 1.36
C LEU A 97 19.20 -4.77 0.32
N LEU A 98 19.28 -3.50 0.72
CA LEU A 98 19.81 -2.39 -0.06
C LEU A 98 20.63 -1.47 0.84
N ASP A 99 21.84 -1.11 0.42
CA ASP A 99 22.66 -0.13 1.13
C ASP A 99 22.21 1.33 0.86
N VAL A 100 21.62 1.56 -0.31
CA VAL A 100 21.17 2.87 -0.79
C VAL A 100 19.84 2.76 -1.54
N PRO A 101 18.97 3.79 -1.52
CA PRO A 101 17.63 3.76 -2.12
C PRO A 101 17.64 3.92 -3.65
N ILE A 102 18.48 3.16 -4.36
CA ILE A 102 18.66 3.28 -5.82
C ILE A 102 17.72 2.37 -6.64
N LEU A 103 16.97 1.48 -5.98
CA LEU A 103 16.09 0.55 -6.67
C LEU A 103 14.93 1.30 -7.34
N TYR A 104 14.94 1.32 -8.67
CA TYR A 104 13.92 2.00 -9.46
C TYR A 104 12.66 1.13 -9.67
N LEU A 105 12.05 0.70 -8.56
CA LEU A 105 10.88 -0.18 -8.55
C LEU A 105 9.70 0.37 -9.36
N SER A 106 9.55 1.71 -9.38
CA SER A 106 8.48 2.37 -10.13
C SER A 106 8.57 2.12 -11.63
N ALA A 107 9.76 2.00 -12.22
CA ALA A 107 9.87 1.72 -13.66
C ALA A 107 9.32 0.35 -14.04
N TYR A 108 9.60 -0.67 -13.24
CA TYR A 108 9.04 -2.01 -13.43
C TYR A 108 7.51 -1.97 -13.33
N ILE A 109 6.98 -1.36 -12.26
CA ILE A 109 5.53 -1.26 -12.02
C ILE A 109 4.82 -0.49 -13.15
N ILE A 110 5.45 0.55 -13.69
CA ILE A 110 4.87 1.32 -14.81
C ILE A 110 4.84 0.49 -16.09
N ARG A 111 5.89 -0.31 -16.34
CA ARG A 111 5.95 -1.20 -17.50
C ARG A 111 4.91 -2.32 -17.42
N GLU A 112 4.77 -2.95 -16.25
CA GLU A 112 3.84 -4.04 -15.99
C GLU A 112 2.54 -3.56 -15.30
N LYS A 113 2.10 -2.33 -15.60
CA LYS A 113 1.05 -1.64 -14.83
C LYS A 113 -0.26 -2.43 -14.76
N ASP A 114 -0.68 -2.99 -15.89
CA ASP A 114 -1.94 -3.72 -15.96
C ASP A 114 -1.88 -5.01 -15.15
N GLU A 115 -0.79 -5.79 -15.29
CA GLU A 115 -0.56 -7.00 -14.50
C GLU A 115 -0.47 -6.71 -13.00
N TYR A 116 0.27 -5.66 -12.62
CA TYR A 116 0.37 -5.22 -11.24
C TYR A 116 -1.01 -4.96 -10.63
N TYR A 117 -1.87 -4.17 -11.29
CA TYR A 117 -3.21 -3.91 -10.78
C TYR A 117 -4.13 -5.14 -10.81
N GLU A 118 -3.98 -6.05 -11.77
CA GLU A 118 -4.75 -7.30 -11.81
C GLU A 118 -4.37 -8.24 -10.65
N LEU A 119 -3.08 -8.34 -10.31
CA LEU A 119 -2.63 -9.14 -9.16
C LEU A 119 -3.18 -8.60 -7.84
N PHE A 120 -3.25 -7.27 -7.68
CA PHE A 120 -3.86 -6.63 -6.52
C PHE A 120 -5.35 -6.94 -6.34
N LYS A 121 -6.10 -7.19 -7.43
CA LYS A 121 -7.52 -7.53 -7.36
C LYS A 121 -7.78 -8.99 -6.97
N LYS A 122 -6.80 -9.87 -7.20
CA LYS A 122 -6.95 -11.33 -7.04
C LYS A 122 -6.55 -11.84 -5.65
N MET A 123 -5.96 -11.00 -4.82
CA MET A 123 -5.65 -11.28 -3.41
C MET A 123 -6.82 -10.96 -2.50
#